data_AF-A0A4W5RGY0-F1
#
_entry.id   AF-A0A4W5RGY0-F1
#
_cell.length_a   1.000
_cell.length_b   1.000
_cell.length_c   1.000
_cell.angle_alpha   90.00
_cell.angle_beta   90.00
_cell.angle_gamma   90.00
#
_symmetry.space_group_name_H-M   'P 1'
#
loop_
_entity.id
_entity.type
_entity.pdbx_description
1 polymer ?
#
loop_
_entity_poly.entity_id
_entity_poly.type
_entity_poly.pdbx_seq_one_letter_code
_entity_poly.pdbx_strand_id
1 'polypeptide(L)'
;MLRDQEDSGALSTRRVEILLTLMEDSEDLKAVFLKTLRSRLHSLLENHERNIPSPKYWVLTEASNINALQEGGTFTQTLWKKIQAVVTPILAQLVSVIDRDCNLDLLLDVNCGKEVKKLWLEIFGSNEMLDIPLVKVDPK
;
A
#
# COMPACT_ATOMS: atom_id res chain seq x y z
N MET A 1 1.68 -11.17 -3.51
CA MET A 1 0.28 -10.74 -3.70
C MET A 1 -0.57 -11.40 -2.62
N LEU A 2 -1.67 -10.75 -2.22
CA LEU A 2 -2.55 -11.23 -1.16
C LEU A 2 -3.18 -12.57 -1.54
N ARG A 3 -3.26 -13.47 -0.58
CA ARG A 3 -3.92 -14.77 -0.71
C ARG A 3 -4.73 -15.00 0.54
N ASP A 4 -6.03 -15.08 0.36
CA ASP A 4 -6.98 -15.40 1.41
C ASP A 4 -7.06 -16.94 1.52
N GLN A 5 -7.07 -17.50 2.75
CA GLN A 5 -6.89 -18.94 2.98
C GLN A 5 -7.98 -19.84 2.35
N GLU A 6 -9.18 -19.29 2.10
CA GLU A 6 -10.36 -20.05 1.66
C GLU A 6 -11.09 -19.44 0.46
N ASP A 7 -10.57 -18.36 -0.14
CA ASP A 7 -11.27 -17.65 -1.22
C ASP A 7 -10.75 -18.03 -2.61
N SER A 8 -11.68 -18.25 -3.54
CA SER A 8 -11.41 -18.50 -4.96
C SER A 8 -11.05 -17.25 -5.77
N GLY A 9 -10.66 -16.14 -5.10
CA GLY A 9 -10.29 -14.86 -5.70
C GLY A 9 -11.40 -13.79 -5.70
N ALA A 10 -12.59 -14.08 -5.18
CA ALA A 10 -13.70 -13.12 -5.14
C ALA A 10 -13.42 -11.95 -4.19
N LEU A 11 -12.79 -12.22 -3.03
CA LEU A 11 -12.37 -11.20 -2.07
C LEU A 11 -11.29 -10.30 -2.64
N SER A 12 -10.37 -10.86 -3.44
CA SER A 12 -9.34 -10.06 -4.11
C SER A 12 -9.92 -9.04 -5.09
N THR A 13 -10.90 -9.44 -5.90
CA THR A 13 -11.59 -8.51 -6.82
C THR A 13 -12.39 -7.45 -6.05
N ARG A 14 -13.16 -7.87 -5.04
CA ARG A 14 -13.93 -6.96 -4.17
C ARG A 14 -13.03 -5.92 -3.49
N ARG A 15 -11.90 -6.37 -2.94
CA ARG A 15 -10.90 -5.49 -2.32
C ARG A 15 -10.36 -4.44 -3.30
N VAL A 16 -10.11 -4.82 -4.55
CA VAL A 16 -9.70 -3.86 -5.60
C VAL A 16 -10.79 -2.83 -5.86
N GLU A 17 -12.05 -3.24 -5.98
CA GLU A 17 -13.18 -2.34 -6.17
C GLU A 17 -13.33 -1.35 -4.99
N ILE A 18 -13.22 -1.85 -3.76
CA ILE A 18 -13.29 -1.02 -2.55
C ILE A 18 -12.14 0.00 -2.52
N LEU A 19 -10.91 -0.45 -2.77
CA LEU A 19 -9.74 0.43 -2.77
C LEU A 19 -9.83 1.50 -3.88
N LEU A 20 -10.23 1.14 -5.09
CA LEU A 20 -10.45 2.11 -6.16
C LEU A 20 -11.48 3.16 -5.76
N THR A 21 -12.59 2.74 -5.14
CA THR A 21 -13.63 3.65 -4.65
C THR A 21 -13.13 4.58 -3.54
N LEU A 22 -12.37 4.06 -2.58
CA LEU A 22 -11.85 4.82 -1.43
C LEU A 22 -10.69 5.76 -1.79
N MET A 23 -9.97 5.48 -2.89
CA MET A 23 -8.83 6.26 -3.36
C MET A 23 -9.22 7.36 -4.36
N GLU A 24 -10.49 7.46 -4.73
CA GLU A 24 -11.02 8.61 -5.47
C GLU A 24 -10.87 9.89 -4.64
N ASP A 25 -10.42 10.96 -5.30
CA ASP A 25 -10.26 12.27 -4.66
C ASP A 25 -11.65 12.88 -4.44
N SER A 26 -12.12 12.85 -3.20
CA SER A 26 -13.41 13.43 -2.80
C SER A 26 -13.31 14.03 -1.41
N GLU A 27 -14.21 14.97 -1.13
CA GLU A 27 -14.43 15.44 0.24
C GLU A 27 -14.91 14.28 1.15
N ASP A 28 -14.80 14.48 2.46
CA ASP A 28 -15.25 13.57 3.52
C ASP A 28 -14.38 12.32 3.77
N LEU A 29 -15.02 11.15 3.92
CA LEU A 29 -14.40 9.92 4.42
C LEU A 29 -13.27 9.41 3.52
N LYS A 30 -13.43 9.51 2.20
CA LYS A 30 -12.43 9.04 1.22
C LYS A 30 -11.14 9.86 1.32
N ALA A 31 -11.23 11.19 1.47
CA ALA A 31 -10.06 12.04 1.72
C ALA A 31 -9.32 11.62 3.01
N VAL A 32 -10.05 11.34 4.10
CA VAL A 32 -9.43 10.88 5.36
C VAL A 32 -8.74 9.53 5.15
N PHE A 33 -9.38 8.58 4.48
CA PHE A 33 -8.79 7.28 4.16
C PHE A 33 -7.51 7.45 3.32
N LEU A 34 -7.58 8.19 2.21
CA LEU A 34 -6.46 8.36 1.29
C LEU A 34 -5.28 9.09 1.95
N LYS A 35 -5.55 10.12 2.76
CA LYS A 35 -4.52 10.79 3.57
C LYS A 35 -3.87 9.83 4.56
N THR A 36 -4.66 9.01 5.23
CA THR A 36 -4.18 8.02 6.21
C THR A 36 -3.33 6.95 5.52
N LEU A 37 -3.81 6.41 4.40
CA LEU A 37 -3.07 5.45 3.57
C LEU A 37 -1.72 5.99 3.11
N ARG A 38 -1.67 7.23 2.62
CA ARG A 38 -0.42 7.90 2.22
C ARG A 38 0.54 8.06 3.39
N SER A 39 0.05 8.50 4.55
CA SER A 39 0.86 8.68 5.77
C SER A 39 1.45 7.35 6.27
N ARG A 40 0.63 6.30 6.31
CA ARG A 40 1.06 4.95 6.71
C ARG A 40 2.08 4.37 5.72
N LEU A 41 1.82 4.50 4.42
CA LEU A 41 2.73 4.03 3.37
C LEU A 41 4.08 4.78 3.43
N HIS A 42 4.07 6.09 3.62
CA HIS A 42 5.28 6.89 3.78
C HIS A 42 6.12 6.40 4.98
N SER A 43 5.49 6.23 6.15
CA SER A 43 6.18 5.75 7.35
C SER A 43 6.81 4.36 7.15
N LEU A 44 6.12 3.47 6.42
CA LEU A 44 6.64 2.15 6.08
C LEU A 44 7.82 2.20 5.10
N LEU A 45 7.75 3.09 4.09
CA LEU A 45 8.85 3.33 3.15
C LEU A 45 10.08 3.89 3.87
N GLU A 46 9.91 4.88 4.75
CA GLU A 46 11.01 5.42 5.56
C GLU A 46 11.66 4.32 6.41
N ASN A 47 10.86 3.43 7.00
CA ASN A 47 11.40 2.31 7.79
C ASN A 47 12.12 1.28 6.91
N HIS A 48 11.60 1.00 5.71
CA HIS A 48 12.25 0.12 4.74
C HIS A 48 13.61 0.68 4.28
N GLU A 49 13.66 1.98 3.97
CA GLU A 49 14.86 2.68 3.50
C GLU A 49 16.01 2.69 4.51
N ARG A 50 15.73 2.61 5.82
CA ARG A 50 16.78 2.54 6.87
C ARG A 50 17.73 1.35 6.68
N ASN A 51 17.29 0.29 6.02
CA ASN A 51 18.08 -0.92 5.79
C ASN A 51 18.76 -0.94 4.41
N ILE A 52 18.53 0.08 3.58
CA ILE A 52 19.08 0.17 2.22
C ILE A 52 20.39 0.96 2.27
N PRO A 53 21.50 0.44 1.73
CA PRO A 53 22.71 1.23 1.55
C PRO A 53 22.47 2.35 0.54
N SER A 54 22.82 3.59 0.90
CA SER A 54 22.82 4.73 -0.02
C SER A 54 21.47 4.99 -0.73
N PRO A 55 20.32 5.04 -0.03
CA PRO A 55 18.99 5.06 -0.64
C PRO A 55 18.76 6.30 -1.52
N LYS A 56 19.45 7.40 -1.22
CA LYS A 56 19.41 8.65 -2.00
C LYS A 56 19.91 8.51 -3.44
N TYR A 57 20.70 7.48 -3.74
CA TYR A 57 21.32 7.27 -5.05
C TYR A 57 20.53 6.30 -5.93
N TRP A 58 19.32 5.88 -5.54
CA TRP A 58 18.55 4.86 -6.26
C TRP A 58 18.35 5.17 -7.75
N VAL A 59 18.20 6.45 -8.13
CA VAL A 59 18.10 6.87 -9.54
C VAL A 59 19.39 6.61 -10.31
N LEU A 60 20.55 6.89 -9.70
CA LEU A 60 21.85 6.61 -10.31
C LEU A 60 22.12 5.11 -10.40
N THR A 61 21.72 4.35 -9.37
CA THR A 61 21.77 2.89 -9.38
C THR A 61 20.96 2.34 -10.55
N GLU A 62 19.76 2.86 -10.77
CA GLU A 62 18.88 2.41 -11.85
C GLU A 62 19.37 2.83 -13.24
N ALA A 63 19.94 4.04 -13.36
CA ALA A 63 20.56 4.52 -14.59
C ALA A 63 21.80 3.69 -14.99
N SER A 64 22.43 3.00 -14.04
CA SER A 64 23.58 2.13 -14.27
C SER A 64 23.18 0.66 -14.51
N ASN A 65 21.89 0.33 -14.39
CA ASN A 65 21.38 -1.03 -14.52
C ASN A 65 20.90 -1.29 -15.96
N ILE A 66 21.79 -1.84 -16.80
CA ILE A 66 21.53 -2.11 -18.21
C ILE A 66 20.31 -3.04 -18.40
N ASN A 67 20.16 -4.06 -17.55
CA ASN A 67 19.03 -5.00 -17.66
C ASN A 67 17.70 -4.28 -17.41
N ALA A 68 17.63 -3.47 -16.35
CA ALA A 68 16.43 -2.72 -16.05
C ALA A 68 16.10 -1.70 -17.15
N LEU A 69 17.12 -1.02 -17.71
CA LEU A 69 16.94 -0.11 -18.84
C LEU A 69 16.41 -0.82 -20.08
N GLN A 70 16.91 -2.03 -20.38
CA GLN A 70 16.43 -2.85 -21.49
C GLN A 70 14.99 -3.33 -21.27
N GLU A 71 14.66 -3.81 -20.08
CA GLU A 71 13.30 -4.22 -19.73
C GLU A 71 12.31 -3.05 -19.71
N GLY A 72 12.76 -1.85 -19.31
CA GLY A 72 11.95 -0.63 -19.27
C GLY A 72 11.79 0.03 -20.63
N GLY A 73 12.75 -0.14 -21.55
CA GLY A 73 12.80 0.48 -22.88
C GLY A 73 13.12 1.98 -22.86
N THR A 74 12.56 2.73 -21.91
CA THR A 74 12.90 4.14 -21.65
C THR A 74 13.31 4.33 -20.19
N PHE A 75 14.10 5.38 -19.91
CA PHE A 75 14.53 5.66 -18.54
C PHE A 75 13.35 5.94 -17.61
N THR A 76 12.35 6.72 -18.04
CA THR A 76 11.13 6.98 -17.25
C THR A 76 10.39 5.70 -16.86
N GLN A 77 10.22 4.76 -17.81
CA GLN A 77 9.57 3.49 -17.53
C GLN A 77 10.41 2.60 -16.60
N THR A 78 11.73 2.68 -16.71
CA THR A 78 12.65 1.98 -15.81
C THR A 78 12.51 2.49 -14.37
N LEU A 79 12.52 3.82 -14.18
CA LEU A 79 12.31 4.43 -12.86
C LEU A 79 10.93 4.11 -12.30
N TRP A 80 9.89 4.12 -13.13
CA TRP A 80 8.54 3.78 -12.71
C TRP A 80 8.44 2.33 -12.24
N LYS A 81 9.00 1.37 -13.00
CA LYS A 81 9.08 -0.04 -12.59
C LYS A 81 9.85 -0.21 -11.28
N LYS A 82 10.94 0.54 -11.07
CA LYS A 82 11.69 0.52 -9.82
C LYS A 82 10.85 0.99 -8.63
N ILE A 83 10.11 2.08 -8.79
CA ILE A 83 9.17 2.56 -7.77
C ILE A 83 8.11 1.50 -7.47
N GLN A 84 7.50 0.90 -8.51
CA GLN A 84 6.50 -0.17 -8.33
C GLN A 84 7.10 -1.37 -7.58
N ALA A 85 8.31 -1.81 -7.93
CA ALA A 85 8.96 -2.95 -7.27
C ALA A 85 9.17 -2.74 -5.77
N VAL A 86 9.38 -1.49 -5.32
CA VAL A 86 9.53 -1.14 -3.90
C VAL A 86 8.17 -0.92 -3.23
N VAL A 87 7.28 -0.15 -3.85
CA VAL A 87 6.02 0.29 -3.25
C VAL A 87 4.98 -0.84 -3.22
N THR A 88 4.86 -1.63 -4.28
CA THR A 88 3.84 -2.70 -4.40
C THR A 88 3.87 -3.70 -3.25
N PRO A 89 5.00 -4.31 -2.83
CA PRO A 89 4.99 -5.25 -1.71
C PRO A 89 4.62 -4.59 -0.37
N ILE A 90 5.04 -3.35 -0.14
CA ILE A 90 4.74 -2.61 1.09
C ILE A 90 3.25 -2.24 1.14
N LEU A 91 2.70 -1.74 0.02
CA LEU A 91 1.28 -1.46 -0.09
C LEU A 91 0.45 -2.74 0.08
N ALA A 92 0.87 -3.86 -0.51
CA ALA A 92 0.20 -5.13 -0.33
C ALA A 92 0.20 -5.55 1.15
N GLN A 93 1.33 -5.44 1.86
CA GLN A 93 1.39 -5.76 3.28
C GLN A 93 0.45 -4.87 4.12
N LEU A 94 0.46 -3.57 3.86
CA LEU A 94 -0.47 -2.62 4.48
C LEU A 94 -1.92 -3.03 4.23
N VAL A 95 -2.30 -3.32 2.98
CA VAL A 95 -3.64 -3.78 2.61
C VAL A 95 -4.01 -5.09 3.33
N SER A 96 -3.07 -6.03 3.46
CA SER A 96 -3.31 -7.31 4.16
C SER A 96 -3.71 -7.15 5.62
N VAL A 97 -3.25 -6.07 6.26
CA VAL A 97 -3.51 -5.78 7.67
C VAL A 97 -4.85 -5.05 7.80
N ILE A 98 -5.05 -4.02 6.99
CA ILE A 98 -6.26 -3.18 7.10
C ILE A 98 -7.51 -3.88 6.56
N ASP A 99 -7.37 -4.82 5.62
CA ASP A 99 -8.51 -5.58 5.08
C ASP A 99 -8.65 -6.98 5.69
N ARG A 100 -7.94 -7.26 6.79
CA ARG A 100 -8.15 -8.51 7.53
C ARG A 100 -9.61 -8.57 7.97
N ASP A 101 -10.24 -9.74 7.80
CA ASP A 101 -11.66 -9.97 8.10
C ASP A 101 -12.61 -9.01 7.34
N CYS A 102 -12.24 -8.62 6.11
CA CYS A 102 -13.02 -7.75 5.23
C CYS A 102 -13.32 -6.37 5.84
N ASN A 103 -12.40 -5.88 6.68
CA ASN A 103 -12.58 -4.62 7.41
C ASN A 103 -12.80 -3.39 6.51
N LEU A 104 -12.33 -3.40 5.25
CA LEU A 104 -12.58 -2.27 4.34
C LEU A 104 -14.05 -2.16 3.91
N ASP A 105 -14.84 -3.23 3.99
CA ASP A 105 -16.27 -3.19 3.69
C ASP A 105 -17.03 -2.25 4.63
N LEU A 106 -16.56 -2.10 5.88
CA LEU A 106 -17.15 -1.19 6.87
C LEU A 106 -17.19 0.26 6.36
N LEU A 107 -16.22 0.66 5.53
CA LEU A 107 -16.10 2.03 5.04
C LEU A 107 -17.14 2.34 3.95
N LEU A 108 -17.57 1.34 3.18
CA LEU A 108 -18.57 1.49 2.12
C LEU A 108 -19.98 1.03 2.51
N ASP A 109 -20.12 0.27 3.60
CA ASP A 109 -21.44 -0.17 4.08
C ASP A 109 -22.31 1.03 4.50
N VAL A 110 -23.49 1.15 3.88
CA VAL A 110 -24.48 2.20 4.16
C VAL A 110 -25.18 2.01 5.50
N ASN A 111 -25.20 0.78 6.03
CA ASN A 111 -25.78 0.46 7.33
C ASN A 111 -24.78 0.69 8.48
N CYS A 112 -23.49 0.82 8.17
CA CYS A 112 -22.45 1.10 9.14
C CYS A 112 -22.50 2.57 9.57
N GLY A 113 -22.67 2.80 10.87
CA GLY A 113 -22.74 4.14 11.45
C GLY A 113 -21.45 4.94 11.28
N LYS A 114 -21.58 6.27 11.10
CA LYS A 114 -20.43 7.17 10.88
C LYS A 114 -19.36 7.06 11.98
N GLU A 115 -19.77 6.87 13.23
CA GLU A 115 -18.85 6.73 14.36
C GLU A 115 -17.99 5.47 14.27
N VAL A 116 -18.52 4.36 13.75
CA VAL A 116 -17.75 3.12 13.56
C VAL A 116 -16.72 3.31 12.45
N LYS A 117 -17.10 3.94 11.34
CA LYS A 117 -16.17 4.26 10.25
C LYS A 117 -15.05 5.20 10.72
N LYS A 118 -15.41 6.21 11.52
CA LYS A 118 -14.45 7.14 12.12
C LYS A 118 -13.49 6.42 13.07
N LEU A 119 -14.00 5.59 13.98
CA LEU A 119 -13.19 4.79 14.89
C LEU A 119 -12.22 3.89 14.12
N TRP A 120 -12.70 3.24 13.06
CA TRP A 120 -11.84 2.42 12.22
C TRP A 120 -10.69 3.23 11.61
N LEU A 121 -10.97 4.43 11.09
CA LEU A 121 -9.96 5.33 10.53
C LEU A 121 -8.97 5.84 11.59
N GLU A 122 -9.42 6.06 12.82
CA GLU A 122 -8.55 6.41 13.95
C GLU A 122 -7.60 5.25 14.31
N ILE A 123 -8.10 4.01 14.36
CA ILE A 123 -7.29 2.80 14.56
C ILE A 123 -6.28 2.65 13.43
N PHE A 124 -6.72 2.77 12.18
CA PHE A 124 -5.85 2.68 11.01
C PHE A 124 -4.76 3.77 11.02
N GLY A 125 -5.11 4.99 11.42
CA GLY A 125 -4.16 6.10 11.52
C GLY A 125 -3.14 5.96 12.64
N SER A 126 -3.37 5.11 13.63
CA SER A 126 -2.49 4.94 14.79
C SER A 126 -1.48 3.82 14.61
N ASN A 127 -0.19 4.15 14.66
CA ASN A 127 0.90 3.15 14.68
C ASN A 127 0.90 2.32 15.97
N GLU A 128 0.31 2.83 17.06
CA GLU A 128 0.23 2.16 18.35
C GLU A 128 -0.90 1.13 18.39
N MET A 129 -2.03 1.44 17.75
CA MET A 129 -3.21 0.55 17.73
C MET A 129 -3.13 -0.50 16.63
N LEU A 130 -2.56 -0.15 15.48
CA LEU A 130 -2.44 -1.06 14.34
C LEU A 130 -1.00 -1.08 13.85
N ASP A 131 -0.24 -2.07 14.30
CA ASP A 131 1.11 -2.30 13.79
C ASP A 131 1.05 -2.98 12.41
N ILE A 132 1.94 -2.56 11.51
CA ILE A 132 2.09 -3.15 10.19
C ILE A 132 3.50 -3.73 10.12
N PRO A 133 3.65 -5.07 10.25
CA PRO A 133 4.96 -5.68 10.26
C PRO A 133 5.61 -5.51 8.89
N LEU A 134 6.86 -5.05 8.87
CA LEU A 134 7.64 -5.04 7.64
C LEU A 134 7.96 -6.47 7.22
N VAL A 135 7.50 -6.85 6.03
CA VAL A 135 8.00 -8.07 5.38
C VAL A 135 9.45 -7.79 4.98
N LYS A 136 10.38 -8.62 5.48
CA LYS A 136 11.74 -8.65 4.94
C LYS A 136 11.62 -9.08 3.48
N VAL A 137 11.77 -8.15 2.56
CA VAL A 137 11.88 -8.48 1.14
C VAL A 137 13.27 -9.08 0.99
N ASP A 138 13.34 -10.40 0.86
CA ASP A 138 14.61 -11.06 0.56
C ASP A 138 15.19 -10.46 -0.73
N PRO A 139 16.48 -10.08 -0.75
CA PRO A 139 17.10 -9.65 -1.99
C PRO A 139 17.09 -10.82 -2.98
N LYS A 140 16.51 -10.58 -4.16
CA LYS A 140 16.66 -11.47 -5.32
C LYS A 140 18.09 -11.39 -5.87
#